data_AF-M9RGD8-F1
#
_entry.id   AF-M9RGD8-F1
#
_cell.length_a   1.000
_cell.length_b   1.000
_cell.length_c   1.000
_cell.angle_alpha   90.00
_cell.angle_beta   90.00
_cell.angle_gamma   90.00
#
_symmetry.space_group_name_H-M   'P 1'
#
loop_
_entity.id
_entity.type
_entity.pdbx_description
1 polymer ?
#
loop_
_entity_poly.entity_id
_entity_poly.type
_entity_poly.pdbx_seq_one_letter_code
_entity_poly.pdbx_strand_id
1 'polypeptide(L)'
;MAIGIILGAAVWRDGRSPTLRRRTLHALTLYNGGHISFLVLCGGVGKHPPSETAAMQKILRGAGVRDDAMVLENLSTTTGENIRFAQTLINEIQRQGHCNFFHNNLQICGPTMTRLNPRVEPA
;
A
#
# COMPACT_ATOMS: atom_id res chain seq x y z
N MET A 1 -6.48 -3.44 -15.13
CA MET A 1 -6.02 -3.66 -13.75
C MET A 1 -6.37 -2.44 -12.93
N ALA A 2 -7.11 -2.60 -11.83
CA ALA A 2 -7.52 -1.49 -10.97
C ALA A 2 -6.96 -1.66 -9.55
N ILE A 3 -6.71 -0.55 -8.86
CA ILE A 3 -6.06 -0.51 -7.55
C ILE A 3 -7.01 0.18 -6.57
N GLY A 4 -7.27 -0.46 -5.43
CA GLY A 4 -8.03 0.13 -4.33
C GLY A 4 -7.10 0.77 -3.32
N ILE A 5 -7.35 2.02 -2.94
CA ILE A 5 -6.61 2.73 -1.90
C ILE A 5 -7.47 2.78 -0.64
N ILE A 6 -6.92 2.36 0.49
CA ILE A 6 -7.58 2.43 1.79
C ILE A 6 -6.89 3.50 2.62
N LEU A 7 -7.57 4.63 2.79
CA LEU A 7 -7.09 5.70 3.63
C LEU A 7 -7.27 5.36 5.11
N GLY A 8 -6.23 5.69 5.87
CA GLY A 8 -6.17 5.64 7.32
C GLY A 8 -7.33 6.34 8.03
N ALA A 9 -7.57 5.92 9.26
CA ALA A 9 -8.58 6.49 10.14
C ALA A 9 -8.25 6.18 11.61
N ALA A 10 -8.34 7.20 12.45
CA ALA A 10 -7.94 7.16 13.85
C ALA A 10 -8.33 5.85 14.57
N VAL A 11 -7.31 5.19 15.13
CA VAL A 11 -7.46 4.02 16.01
C VAL A 11 -7.70 4.47 17.44
N TRP A 12 -8.74 3.91 18.06
CA TRP A 12 -9.10 4.20 19.44
C TRP A 12 -8.15 3.50 20.42
N ARG A 13 -8.23 3.88 21.70
CA ARG A 13 -7.41 3.30 22.79
C ARG A 13 -7.51 1.77 22.91
N ASP A 14 -8.65 1.21 22.54
CA ASP A 14 -8.91 -0.24 22.55
C ASP A 14 -8.45 -0.94 21.25
N GLY A 15 -7.72 -0.23 20.38
CA GLY A 15 -7.21 -0.76 19.12
C GLY A 15 -8.27 -0.87 18.01
N ARG A 16 -9.50 -0.39 18.24
CA ARG A 16 -10.58 -0.43 17.26
C ARG A 16 -10.65 0.85 16.45
N SER A 17 -11.04 0.74 15.18
CA SER A 17 -11.44 1.88 14.36
C SER A 17 -12.61 1.46 13.47
N PRO A 18 -13.86 1.85 13.82
CA PRO A 18 -15.03 1.48 13.04
C PRO A 18 -14.96 1.95 11.58
N THR A 19 -14.37 3.13 11.35
CA THR A 19 -14.18 3.67 10.01
C THR A 19 -13.12 2.92 9.24
N LEU A 20 -11.97 2.61 9.86
CA LEU A 20 -10.93 1.78 9.22
C LEU A 20 -11.50 0.43 8.82
N ARG A 21 -12.18 -0.26 9.75
CA ARG A 21 -12.81 -1.57 9.50
C ARG A 21 -13.80 -1.52 8.34
N ARG A 22 -14.70 -0.52 8.29
CA ARG A 22 -15.67 -0.38 7.19
C ARG A 22 -14.98 -0.19 5.84
N ARG A 23 -13.95 0.66 5.76
CA ARG A 23 -13.20 0.88 4.51
C ARG A 23 -12.46 -0.39 4.08
N THR A 24 -11.83 -1.09 5.01
CA THR A 24 -11.15 -2.36 4.74
C THR A 24 -12.11 -3.43 4.22
N LEU A 25 -13.28 -3.59 4.85
CA LEU A 25 -14.28 -4.55 4.39
C LEU A 25 -14.86 -4.17 3.02
N HIS A 26 -15.06 -2.89 2.74
CA HIS A 26 -15.51 -2.46 1.42
C HIS A 26 -14.47 -2.76 0.33
N ALA A 27 -13.19 -2.48 0.60
CA ALA A 27 -12.11 -2.82 -0.32
C ALA A 27 -11.98 -4.34 -0.54
N LEU A 28 -12.17 -5.14 0.51
CA LEU A 28 -12.24 -6.60 0.41
C LEU A 28 -13.37 -7.06 -0.52
N THR A 29 -14.56 -6.48 -0.40
CA THR A 29 -15.68 -6.79 -1.31
C THR A 29 -15.31 -6.50 -2.77
N LEU A 30 -14.67 -5.37 -3.04
CA LEU A 30 -14.22 -5.01 -4.40
C LEU A 30 -13.14 -5.98 -4.91
N TYR A 31 -12.21 -6.39 -4.06
CA TYR A 31 -11.16 -7.35 -4.39
C TYR A 31 -11.75 -8.72 -4.73
N ASN A 32 -12.63 -9.25 -3.86
CA ASN A 32 -13.28 -10.54 -4.07
C ASN A 32 -14.20 -10.53 -5.31
N GLY A 33 -14.80 -9.38 -5.64
CA GLY A 33 -15.57 -9.18 -6.87
C GLY A 33 -14.73 -9.04 -8.14
N GLY A 34 -13.39 -9.04 -8.05
CA GLY A 34 -12.48 -8.85 -9.18
C GLY A 34 -12.45 -7.43 -9.72
N HIS A 35 -13.09 -6.46 -9.04
CA HIS A 35 -13.09 -5.06 -9.44
C HIS A 35 -11.74 -4.38 -9.24
N ILE A 36 -10.94 -4.87 -8.29
CA ILE A 36 -9.56 -4.42 -8.03
C ILE A 36 -8.63 -5.62 -7.87
N SER A 37 -7.38 -5.45 -8.27
CA SER A 37 -6.35 -6.51 -8.22
C SER A 37 -5.32 -6.27 -7.12
N PHE A 38 -5.16 -5.02 -6.68
CA PHE A 38 -4.21 -4.62 -5.64
C PHE A 38 -4.87 -3.68 -4.64
N LEU A 39 -4.38 -3.74 -3.41
CA LEU A 39 -4.85 -2.98 -2.26
C LEU A 39 -3.68 -2.19 -1.68
N VAL A 40 -3.75 -0.86 -1.74
CA VAL A 40 -2.78 0.03 -1.09
C VAL A 40 -3.35 0.44 0.26
N LEU A 41 -2.67 0.03 1.33
CA LEU A 41 -3.05 0.28 2.71
C LEU A 41 -2.28 1.49 3.23
N CYS A 42 -2.95 2.64 3.39
CA CYS A 42 -2.32 3.86 3.88
C CYS A 42 -2.63 4.06 5.36
N GLY A 43 -1.60 4.19 6.19
CA GLY A 43 -1.76 4.59 7.59
C GLY A 43 -0.60 4.17 8.49
N GLY A 44 -0.02 5.15 9.17
CA GLY A 44 1.03 4.95 10.15
C GLY A 44 0.54 4.48 11.53
N VAL A 45 1.37 4.68 12.54
CA VAL A 45 0.98 4.52 13.94
C VAL A 45 0.26 5.79 14.37
N GLY A 46 -1.04 5.68 14.66
CA GLY A 46 -1.82 6.78 15.23
C GLY A 46 -1.47 7.04 16.70
N LYS A 47 -2.42 7.58 17.45
CA LYS A 47 -2.23 7.88 18.89
C LYS A 47 -1.98 6.62 19.75
N HIS A 48 -2.42 5.46 19.28
CA HIS A 48 -2.30 4.18 19.98
C HIS A 48 -1.87 3.09 18.99
N PRO A 49 -0.95 2.19 19.37
CA PRO A 49 -0.66 0.99 18.60
C PRO A 49 -1.89 0.04 18.58
N PRO A 50 -2.02 -0.85 17.57
CA PRO A 50 -1.12 -1.08 16.43
C PRO A 50 -1.23 -0.02 15.33
N SER A 51 -0.35 -0.06 14.31
CA SER A 51 -0.50 0.79 13.13
C SER A 51 -1.80 0.50 12.39
N GLU A 52 -2.33 1.51 11.71
CA GLU A 52 -3.54 1.38 10.89
C GLU A 52 -3.33 0.34 9.77
N THR A 53 -2.17 0.38 9.12
CA THR A 53 -1.72 -0.63 8.15
C THR A 53 -1.75 -2.06 8.71
N ALA A 54 -1.23 -2.29 9.91
CA ALA A 54 -1.24 -3.61 10.52
C ALA A 54 -2.66 -4.09 10.85
N ALA A 55 -3.53 -3.19 11.31
CA ALA A 55 -4.94 -3.50 11.57
C ALA A 55 -5.67 -3.90 10.27
N MET A 56 -5.44 -3.17 9.17
CA MET A 56 -6.02 -3.50 7.87
C MET A 56 -5.48 -4.82 7.32
N GLN A 57 -4.17 -5.03 7.36
CA GLN A 57 -3.53 -6.25 6.89
C GLN A 57 -4.06 -7.49 7.64
N LYS A 58 -4.26 -7.39 8.96
CA LYS A 58 -4.84 -8.48 9.76
C LYS A 58 -6.24 -8.87 9.28
N ILE A 59 -7.09 -7.88 8.96
CA ILE A 59 -8.44 -8.12 8.45
C ILE A 59 -8.39 -8.82 7.08
N LEU A 60 -7.54 -8.32 6.17
CA LEU A 60 -7.46 -8.83 4.80
C LEU A 60 -6.82 -10.22 4.72
N ARG A 61 -5.74 -10.47 5.48
CA ARG A 61 -5.15 -11.82 5.62
C ARG A 61 -6.14 -12.81 6.19
N GLY A 62 -6.89 -12.41 7.23
CA GLY A 62 -7.94 -13.25 7.83
C GLY A 62 -9.06 -13.59 6.85
N ALA A 63 -9.23 -12.80 5.78
CA ALA A 63 -10.18 -13.03 4.71
C ALA A 63 -9.59 -13.73 3.47
N GLY A 64 -8.32 -14.16 3.51
CA GLY A 64 -7.66 -14.89 2.43
C GLY A 64 -7.05 -14.03 1.32
N VAL A 65 -6.93 -12.71 1.52
CA VAL A 65 -6.20 -11.85 0.58
C VAL A 65 -4.70 -12.18 0.63
N ARG A 66 -4.09 -12.40 -0.53
CA ARG A 66 -2.67 -12.71 -0.66
C ARG A 66 -1.79 -11.51 -0.31
N ASP A 67 -0.63 -11.78 0.26
CA ASP A 67 0.32 -10.73 0.64
C ASP A 67 0.87 -9.94 -0.54
N ASP A 68 1.03 -10.57 -1.70
CA ASP A 68 1.49 -9.92 -2.93
C ASP A 68 0.46 -8.97 -3.55
N ALA A 69 -0.82 -9.08 -3.15
CA ALA A 69 -1.88 -8.15 -3.54
C ALA A 69 -1.98 -6.93 -2.61
N MET A 70 -1.25 -6.93 -1.48
CA MET A 70 -1.30 -5.87 -0.48
C MET A 70 0.00 -5.05 -0.46
N VAL A 71 -0.12 -3.74 -0.64
CA VAL A 71 0.99 -2.80 -0.56
C VAL A 71 0.81 -1.93 0.68
N LEU A 72 1.80 -1.94 1.57
CA LEU A 72 1.74 -1.19 2.82
C LEU A 72 2.40 0.18 2.67
N GLU A 73 1.67 1.23 3.01
CA GLU A 73 2.17 2.60 3.10
C GLU A 73 1.99 3.07 4.55
N ASN A 74 3.07 3.03 5.33
CA ASN A 74 3.08 3.33 6.76
C ASN A 74 3.94 4.55 7.12
N LEU A 75 4.42 5.30 6.11
CA LEU A 75 5.33 6.43 6.28
C LEU A 75 4.58 7.77 6.37
N SER A 76 3.40 7.85 5.78
CA SER A 76 2.58 9.06 5.81
C SER A 76 2.13 9.43 7.22
N THR A 77 2.37 10.69 7.59
CA THR A 77 1.87 11.28 8.82
C THR A 77 0.70 12.23 8.58
N THR A 78 0.48 12.60 7.32
CA THR A 78 -0.57 13.53 6.89
C THR A 78 -1.40 12.97 5.73
N THR A 79 -2.63 13.48 5.57
CA THR A 79 -3.50 13.12 4.44
C THR A 79 -2.91 13.49 3.08
N GLY A 80 -2.17 14.60 2.99
CA GLY A 80 -1.51 15.01 1.73
C GLY A 80 -0.37 14.06 1.34
N GLU A 81 0.37 13.57 2.32
CA GLU A 81 1.41 12.54 2.10
C GLU A 81 0.80 11.21 1.65
N ASN A 82 -0.31 10.77 2.27
CA ASN A 82 -1.00 9.54 1.87
C ASN A 82 -1.31 9.53 0.37
N ILE A 83 -1.84 10.63 -0.16
CA ILE A 83 -2.18 10.74 -1.59
C ILE A 83 -0.91 10.71 -2.45
N ARG A 84 0.12 11.46 -2.08
CA ARG A 84 1.38 11.52 -2.84
C ARG A 84 2.09 10.17 -2.88
N PHE A 85 2.19 9.48 -1.74
CA PHE A 85 2.83 8.17 -1.67
C PHE A 85 1.98 7.09 -2.35
N ALA A 86 0.65 7.14 -2.22
CA ALA A 86 -0.23 6.25 -2.97
C ALA A 86 -0.07 6.41 -4.49
N GLN A 87 0.09 7.65 -5.00
CA GLN A 87 0.37 7.90 -6.42
C GLN A 87 1.67 7.26 -6.88
N THR A 88 2.75 7.38 -6.10
CA THR A 88 4.04 6.72 -6.41
C THR A 88 3.88 5.20 -6.48
N LEU A 89 3.23 4.60 -5.48
CA LEU A 89 3.00 3.15 -5.43
C LEU A 89 2.13 2.67 -6.59
N ILE A 90 1.11 3.42 -6.97
CA ILE A 90 0.27 3.11 -8.14
C ILE A 90 1.09 3.09 -9.42
N ASN A 91 1.95 4.09 -9.62
CA ASN A 91 2.81 4.16 -10.80
C ASN A 91 3.80 2.99 -10.85
N GLU A 92 4.35 2.58 -9.70
CA GLU A 92 5.21 1.40 -9.58
C GLU A 92 4.47 0.11 -9.92
N ILE A 93 3.28 -0.10 -9.35
CA ILE A 93 2.43 -1.27 -9.63
C ILE A 93 2.05 -1.31 -11.12
N GLN A 94 1.71 -0.16 -11.72
CA GLN A 94 1.36 -0.06 -13.14
C GLN A 94 2.56 -0.32 -14.06
N ARG A 95 3.76 0.15 -13.69
CA ARG A 95 5.00 -0.16 -14.40
C ARG A 95 5.33 -1.65 -14.33
N GLN A 96 5.20 -2.27 -13.15
CA GLN A 96 5.44 -3.69 -12.97
C GLN A 96 4.41 -4.53 -13.73
N GLY A 97 3.13 -4.13 -13.72
CA GLY A 97 2.08 -4.80 -14.49
C GLY A 97 2.22 -4.69 -16.01
N HIS A 98 2.84 -3.61 -16.53
CA HIS A 98 3.25 -3.52 -17.94
C HIS A 98 4.52 -4.32 -18.26
N CYS A 99 5.39 -4.53 -17.28
CA CYS A 99 6.62 -5.30 -17.38
C CYS A 99 6.46 -6.68 -16.71
N ASN A 100 5.47 -7.48 -17.12
CA ASN A 100 5.44 -8.88 -16.74
C ASN A 100 6.42 -9.69 -17.61
N PHE A 101 7.69 -9.76 -17.21
CA PHE A 101 8.58 -10.86 -17.59
C PHE A 101 8.61 -11.87 -16.45
N PHE A 102 8.03 -13.04 -16.69
CA PHE A 102 8.21 -14.21 -15.83
C PHE A 102 9.63 -14.75 -16.06
N HIS A 103 10.46 -14.76 -15.02
CA HIS A 103 11.20 -15.91 -14.48
C HIS A 103 12.30 -15.43 -13.52
N ASN A 104 12.57 -16.28 -12.53
CA ASN A 104 13.49 -16.09 -11.41
C ASN A 104 14.81 -15.38 -11.75
N ASN A 105 15.21 -14.50 -10.83
CA ASN A 105 16.42 -13.66 -10.77
C ASN A 105 16.32 -12.31 -11.51
N LEU A 106 16.01 -11.29 -10.70
CA LEU A 106 16.28 -9.87 -10.87
C LEU A 106 16.74 -9.42 -12.27
N GLN A 107 15.87 -8.73 -13.00
CA GLN A 107 16.32 -7.68 -13.89
C GLN A 107 15.25 -6.59 -14.05
N ILE A 108 15.60 -5.39 -13.59
CA ILE A 108 14.89 -4.15 -13.93
C ILE A 108 15.21 -3.83 -15.38
N CYS A 109 14.21 -3.69 -16.24
CA CYS A 109 14.39 -2.97 -17.51
C CYS A 109 13.10 -2.33 -18.02
N GLY A 110 13.10 -1.00 -18.11
CA GLY A 110 12.07 -0.20 -18.79
C GLY A 110 12.44 1.29 -18.75
N PRO A 111 12.27 2.04 -19.85
CA PRO A 111 13.29 2.95 -20.38
C PRO A 111 13.28 4.34 -19.73
N THR A 112 14.49 4.88 -19.59
CA THR A 112 14.80 6.31 -19.43
C THR A 112 14.28 7.00 -18.16
N MET A 113 15.14 7.10 -17.13
CA MET A 113 15.28 8.36 -16.41
C MET A 113 16.68 8.54 -15.82
N THR A 114 17.39 9.48 -16.44
CA THR A 114 18.24 10.54 -15.89
C THR A 114 18.69 10.41 -14.42
N ARG A 115 20.03 10.44 -14.27
CA ARG A 115 20.89 10.70 -13.10
C ARG A 115 20.24 11.43 -11.92
N LEU A 116 20.66 11.04 -10.70
CA LEU A 116 21.24 11.94 -9.68
C LEU A 116 22.10 11.12 -8.70
N ASN A 117 23.43 11.25 -8.84
CA ASN A 117 24.43 11.05 -7.79
C ASN A 117 24.81 12.48 -7.34
N PRO A 118 24.84 12.79 -6.04
CA PRO A 118 26.10 12.65 -5.31
C PRO A 118 25.89 12.08 -3.90
N ARG A 119 26.47 10.91 -3.63
CA ARG A 119 26.83 10.50 -2.27
C ARG A 119 27.85 11.50 -1.73
N VAL A 120 27.42 12.25 -0.72
CA VAL A 120 28.30 12.76 0.33
C VAL A 120 28.37 11.65 1.39
N GLU A 121 29.55 11.10 1.64
CA GLU A 121 29.87 10.43 2.90
C GLU A 121 31.08 11.14 3.52
N PRO A 122 31.08 11.36 4.85
CA PRO A 122 32.16 12.05 5.56
C PRO A 122 33.36 11.12 5.82
N ALA A 123 34.54 11.74 5.92
CA ALA A 123 35.77 11.13 6.41
C ALA A 123 35.73 10.87 7.93
#